data_AF-A0A522GHP6-F1
#
_entry.id   AF-A0A522GHP6-F1
#
_cell.length_a   1.000
_cell.length_b   1.000
_cell.length_c   1.000
_cell.angle_alpha   90.00
_cell.angle_beta   90.00
_cell.angle_gamma   90.00
#
_symmetry.space_group_name_H-M   'P 1'
#
loop_
_entity.id
_entity.type
_entity.pdbx_description
1 polymer ?
#
loop_
_entity_poly.entity_id
_entity_poly.type
_entity_poly.pdbx_seq_one_letter_code
_entity_poly.pdbx_strand_id
1 'polypeptide(L)' 'MKTALVLGVNGQDGSYVAEVLIERGYDVTGVARQDSSRWIEPGRFRYRTLD' A
#
# COMPACT_ATOMS: atom_id res chain seq x y z
N MET A 1 2.36 17.14 1.40
CA MET A 1 1.74 15.90 0.87
C MET A 1 1.20 15.09 2.03
N LYS A 2 0.06 14.41 1.87
CA LYS A 2 -0.48 13.54 2.92
C LYS A 2 0.08 12.14 2.76
N THR A 3 0.53 11.54 3.85
CA THR A 3 1.09 10.18 3.86
C THR A 3 0.17 9.24 4.62
N ALA A 4 0.09 7.99 4.16
CA ALA A 4 -0.66 6.93 4.82
C ALA A 4 0.17 5.64 4.93
N LEU A 5 -0.01 4.92 6.03
CA LEU A 5 0.54 3.59 6.25
C LEU A 5 -0.61 2.59 6.21
N VAL A 6 -0.48 1.55 5.37
CA VAL A 6 -1.47 0.47 5.27
C VAL A 6 -0.82 -0.84 5.68
N LEU A 7 -1.27 -1.41 6.79
CA LEU A 7 -0.85 -2.72 7.27
C LEU A 7 -1.70 -3.80 6.62
N GLY A 8 -1.11 -4.96 6.33
CA GLY A 8 -1.81 -6.04 5.63
C GLY A 8 -2.16 -5.69 4.18
N VAL A 9 -1.32 -4.88 3.50
CA VAL A 9 -1.62 -4.32 2.17
C VAL A 9 -1.88 -5.36 1.08
N ASN A 10 -1.42 -6.60 1.27
CA ASN A 10 -1.66 -7.69 0.32
C ASN A 10 -3.01 -8.40 0.50
N GLY A 11 -3.77 -8.09 1.55
CA GLY A 11 -5.16 -8.50 1.68
C GLY A 11 -6.08 -7.68 0.77
N GLN A 12 -7.24 -8.22 0.44
CA GLN A 12 -8.23 -7.57 -0.46
C GLN A 12 -8.60 -6.16 0.02
N ASP A 13 -8.93 -6.02 1.31
CA ASP A 13 -9.34 -4.73 1.86
C ASP A 13 -8.15 -3.77 1.96
N GLY A 14 -6.97 -4.30 2.29
CA GLY A 14 -5.74 -3.51 2.39
C GLY A 14 -5.33 -2.92 1.05
N SER A 15 -5.37 -3.71 -0.02
CA SER A 15 -5.06 -3.22 -1.37
C SER A 15 -6.09 -2.19 -1.85
N TYR A 16 -7.37 -2.45 -1.61
CA TYR A 16 -8.44 -1.51 -1.99
C TYR A 16 -8.31 -0.16 -1.28
N VAL A 17 -8.08 -0.16 0.04
CA VAL A 17 -7.87 1.08 0.80
C VAL A 17 -6.63 1.83 0.31
N ALA A 18 -5.54 1.13 0.02
CA ALA A 18 -4.32 1.74 -0.49
C ALA A 18 -4.53 2.41 -1.86
N GLU A 19 -5.23 1.76 -2.80
CA GLU A 19 -5.58 2.35 -4.10
C GLU A 19 -6.43 3.61 -3.94
N VAL A 20 -7.50 3.57 -3.15
CA VAL A 20 -8.37 4.73 -2.90
C VAL A 20 -7.60 5.89 -2.28
N LEU A 21 -6.64 5.61 -1.38
CA LEU A 21 -5.78 6.65 -0.79
C LEU A 21 -4.84 7.27 -1.84
N ILE A 22 -4.27 6.46 -2.73
CA ILE A 22 -3.45 6.95 -3.84
C ILE A 22 -4.27 7.86 -4.76
N GLU A 23 -5.48 7.46 -5.14
CA GLU A 23 -6.40 8.28 -5.95
C GLU A 23 -6.74 9.62 -5.28
N ARG A 24 -6.85 9.63 -3.95
CA ARG A 24 -7.04 10.84 -3.14
C ARG A 24 -5.78 11.68 -2.96
N GLY A 25 -4.68 11.31 -3.62
CA GLY A 25 -3.42 12.04 -3.65
C GLY A 25 -2.49 11.78 -2.46
N TYR A 26 -2.69 10.69 -1.71
CA TYR A 26 -1.78 10.30 -0.64
C TYR A 26 -0.54 9.59 -1.20
N ASP A 27 0.59 9.76 -0.51
CA ASP A 27 1.73 8.85 -0.63
C ASP A 27 1.53 7.68 0.34
N VAL A 28 1.41 6.48 -0.19
CA VAL A 28 1.05 5.29 0.57
C VAL A 28 2.27 4.40 0.76
N THR A 29 2.52 4.00 2.01
CA THR A 29 3.43 2.90 2.33
C THR A 29 2.61 1.69 2.75
N GLY A 30 2.69 0.60 1.99
CA GLY A 30 2.05 -0.67 2.29
C GLY A 30 3.03 -1.62 2.99
N VAL A 31 2.54 -2.33 4.01
CA VAL A 31 3.33 -3.28 4.78
C VAL A 31 2.62 -4.64 4.82
N ALA A 32 3.33 -5.71 4.48
CA ALA A 32 2.86 -7.07 4.68
C ALA A 32 4.03 -8.04 4.82
N ARG A 33 3.77 -9.30 5.21
CA ARG A 33 4.81 -10.32 5.44
C ARG A 33 5.30 -11.02 4.18
N GLN A 34 4.63 -10.82 3.04
CA GLN A 34 5.07 -11.42 1.79
C GLN A 34 6.25 -10.63 1.20
N ASP A 35 7.04 -11.25 0.34
CA ASP A 35 8.24 -10.60 -0.23
C ASP A 35 7.91 -9.47 -1.20
N SER A 36 6.68 -9.41 -1.71
CA SER A 36 6.25 -8.42 -2.70
C SER A 36 4.80 -7.99 -2.54
N SER A 37 4.49 -6.80 -3.07
CA SER A 37 3.11 -6.39 -3.33
C SER A 37 2.55 -7.15 -4.53
N ARG A 38 1.26 -7.51 -4.48
CA ARG A 38 0.60 -8.28 -5.55
C ARG A 38 -0.35 -7.46 -6.43
N TRP A 39 -0.86 -6.35 -5.91
CA TRP A 39 -2.06 -5.72 -6.45
C TRP A 39 -1.86 -4.27 -6.90
N ILE A 40 -0.87 -3.57 -6.36
CA ILE A 40 -0.75 -2.11 -6.51
C ILE A 40 0.44 -1.77 -7.40
N GLU A 41 0.17 -0.99 -8.44
CA GLU A 41 1.18 -0.47 -9.36
C GLU A 41 2.14 0.53 -8.67
N PRO A 42 3.42 0.57 -9.08
CA PRO A 42 4.39 1.53 -8.56
C PRO A 42 4.01 2.99 -8.86
N GLY A 43 4.43 3.92 -8.00
CA GLY A 43 4.15 5.36 -8.17
C GLY A 43 4.18 6.10 -6.84
N ARG A 44 3.02 6.58 -6.39
CA ARG A 44 2.85 7.09 -5.01
C ARG A 44 2.78 5.98 -3.96
N PHE A 45 3.00 4.73 -4.37
CA PHE A 45 3.01 3.55 -3.53
C PHE A 45 4.44 3.04 -3.27
N ARG A 46 4.74 2.69 -2.02
CA ARG A 46 5.96 1.97 -1.61
C ARG A 46 5.60 0.75 -0.79
N TYR A 47 6.22 -0.39 -1.08
CA TYR A 47 6.04 -1.62 -0.31
C TYR A 47 7.18 -1.81 0.70
N ARG A 48 6.87 -2.32 1.88
CA ARG A 48 7.85 -2.84 2.85
C ARG A 48 7.42 -4.21 3.35
N THR A 49 8.34 -5.15 3.29
CA THR A 49 8.17 -6.45 3.94
C THR A 49 8.30 -6.26 5.46
N LEU A 50 7.40 -6.91 6.20
CA LEU A 50 7.56 -7.11 7.63
C LEU A 50 8.26 -8.46 7.82
N ASP A 51 9.39 -8.42 8.51
CA ASP A 51 10.30 -9.53 8.85
C ASP A 51 9.60 -10.90 9.07
#